data_AF-A0A6I8MDM5-F1
#
_entry.id   AF-A0A6I8MDM5-F1
#
_cell.length_a   1.000
_cell.length_b   1.000
_cell.length_c   1.000
_cell.angle_alpha   90.00
_cell.angle_beta   90.00
_cell.angle_gamma   90.00
#
_symmetry.space_group_name_H-M   'P 1'
#
loop_
_entity.id
_entity.type
_entity.pdbx_description
1 polymer ?
#
loop_
_entity_poly.entity_id
_entity_poly.type
_entity_poly.pdbx_seq_one_letter_code
_entity_poly.pdbx_strand_id
1 'polypeptide(L)'
;MAFYRCCDMGDEFACEEILLNQFEYQRWLRVQPHPDDDVTAYCSALGARIDKTEHFVLRRIDAISTLLELKGLHALFLQLWHLDMPRLMAIAQALGGVRKEHWPDIDAVLVKMLTPTRDRQHLPGPRRIVNVIRQLLVDLEQAHVVEEKEVHAMFYDAGTGKTGLDIVLSDASAEVIRESLAETKRVHSCDDEAALVILATGGGVRVKLFQPKMSDTVYTQPGWA
;
A
#
# COMPACT_ATOMS: atom_id res chain seq x y z
N MET A 1 -8.46 -34.09 -7.82
CA MET A 1 -8.81 -32.78 -7.24
C MET A 1 -8.65 -31.76 -8.34
N ALA A 2 -9.54 -30.79 -8.46
CA ALA A 2 -9.42 -29.76 -9.50
C ALA A 2 -8.14 -28.95 -9.34
N PHE A 3 -7.56 -28.50 -10.44
CA PHE A 3 -6.30 -27.76 -10.46
C PHE A 3 -6.34 -26.64 -11.52
N TYR A 4 -5.53 -25.60 -11.30
CA TYR A 4 -5.31 -24.55 -12.29
C TYR A 4 -4.34 -25.02 -13.37
N ARG A 5 -4.43 -24.47 -14.59
CA ARG A 5 -3.49 -24.83 -15.68
C ARG A 5 -2.01 -24.65 -15.30
N CYS A 6 -1.70 -23.62 -14.51
CA CYS A 6 -0.35 -23.36 -13.99
C CYS A 6 0.09 -24.33 -12.89
N CYS A 7 -0.72 -25.34 -12.57
CA CYS A 7 -0.44 -26.36 -11.57
C CYS A 7 -0.63 -27.78 -12.17
N ASP A 8 -0.59 -27.93 -13.49
CA ASP A 8 -0.69 -29.25 -14.14
C ASP A 8 0.61 -30.03 -13.91
N MET A 9 0.59 -31.03 -13.03
CA MET A 9 1.77 -31.86 -12.72
C MET A 9 2.22 -32.73 -13.92
N GLY A 10 1.43 -32.83 -14.99
CA GLY A 10 1.80 -33.48 -16.24
C GLY A 10 2.52 -32.56 -17.22
N ASP A 11 2.63 -31.26 -16.93
CA ASP A 11 3.30 -30.26 -17.75
C ASP A 11 4.57 -29.78 -17.04
N GLU A 12 5.72 -29.89 -17.72
CA GLU A 12 7.03 -29.56 -17.17
C GLU A 12 7.14 -28.07 -16.79
N PHE A 13 6.62 -27.17 -17.64
CA PHE A 13 6.65 -25.73 -17.37
C PHE A 13 5.75 -25.36 -16.19
N ALA A 14 4.58 -25.99 -16.05
CA ALA A 14 3.74 -25.78 -14.88
C ALA A 14 4.41 -26.23 -13.57
N CYS A 15 5.22 -27.31 -13.63
CA CYS A 15 6.01 -27.75 -12.48
C CYS A 15 7.12 -26.75 -12.13
N GLU A 16 7.80 -26.18 -13.12
CA GLU A 16 8.79 -25.11 -12.92
C GLU A 16 8.17 -23.86 -12.27
N GLU A 17 6.99 -23.44 -12.72
CA GLU A 17 6.25 -22.32 -12.12
C GLU A 17 5.90 -22.58 -10.65
N ILE A 18 5.47 -23.80 -10.31
CA ILE A 18 5.25 -24.21 -8.91
C ILE A 18 6.55 -24.07 -8.10
N LEU A 19 7.68 -24.53 -8.63
CA LEU A 19 8.98 -24.44 -7.95
C LEU A 19 9.42 -22.99 -7.76
N LEU A 20 9.19 -22.12 -8.74
CA LEU A 20 9.44 -20.68 -8.61
C LEU A 20 8.60 -20.06 -7.49
N ASN A 21 7.31 -20.39 -7.41
CA ASN A 21 6.43 -19.89 -6.36
C ASN A 21 6.86 -20.38 -4.97
N GLN A 22 7.27 -21.65 -4.86
CA GLN A 22 7.83 -22.21 -3.63
C GLN A 22 9.11 -21.49 -3.20
N PHE A 23 10.02 -21.26 -4.15
CA PHE A 23 11.28 -20.58 -3.89
C PHE A 23 11.07 -19.14 -3.44
N GLU A 24 10.24 -18.36 -4.15
CA GLU A 24 9.90 -16.99 -3.78
C GLU A 24 9.27 -16.96 -2.38
N TYR A 25 8.29 -17.82 -2.10
CA TYR A 25 7.67 -17.90 -0.77
C TYR A 25 8.71 -18.15 0.33
N GLN A 26 9.53 -19.19 0.18
CA GLN A 26 10.54 -19.51 1.20
C GLN A 26 11.59 -18.41 1.36
N ARG A 27 12.00 -17.78 0.26
CA ARG A 27 12.98 -16.68 0.28
C ARG A 27 12.48 -15.52 1.12
N TRP A 28 11.25 -15.07 0.88
CA TRP A 28 10.68 -13.90 1.55
C TRP A 28 10.15 -14.20 2.95
N LEU A 29 9.75 -15.44 3.23
CA LEU A 29 9.41 -15.88 4.59
C LEU A 29 10.60 -15.82 5.56
N ARG A 30 11.82 -16.11 5.07
CA ARG A 30 13.04 -16.15 5.93
C ARG A 30 13.56 -14.77 6.33
N VAL A 31 13.12 -13.72 5.63
CA VAL A 31 13.62 -12.34 5.80
C VAL A 31 12.52 -11.41 6.31
N GLN A 32 11.57 -11.97 7.07
CA GLN A 32 10.58 -11.17 7.76
C GLN A 32 11.27 -10.35 8.87
N PRO A 33 11.01 -9.03 8.97
CA PRO A 33 11.60 -8.19 10.00
C PRO A 33 11.06 -8.58 11.39
N HIS A 34 11.85 -8.33 12.42
CA HIS A 34 11.38 -8.43 13.80
C HIS A 34 10.36 -7.30 14.08
N PRO A 35 9.37 -7.49 14.98
CA PRO A 35 8.42 -6.44 15.34
C PRO A 35 9.04 -5.12 15.82
N ASP A 36 10.26 -5.17 16.35
CA ASP A 36 11.01 -4.00 16.86
C ASP A 36 11.93 -3.36 15.82
N ASP A 37 12.05 -3.94 14.62
CA ASP A 37 12.91 -3.40 13.57
C ASP A 37 12.29 -2.14 12.94
N ASP A 38 13.12 -1.15 12.63
CA ASP A 38 12.75 -0.13 11.64
C ASP A 38 12.64 -0.80 10.27
N VAL A 39 11.41 -1.09 9.87
CA VAL A 39 11.08 -1.80 8.64
C VAL A 39 11.67 -1.11 7.40
N THR A 40 11.72 0.22 7.38
CA THR A 40 12.27 1.00 6.27
C THR A 40 13.77 0.77 6.16
N ALA A 41 14.49 0.94 7.27
CA ALA A 41 15.94 0.70 7.33
C ALA A 41 16.29 -0.77 7.02
N TYR A 42 15.51 -1.71 7.55
CA TYR A 42 15.67 -3.14 7.29
C TYR A 42 15.53 -3.47 5.80
N CYS A 43 14.46 -2.98 5.16
CA CYS A 43 14.19 -3.20 3.74
C CYS A 43 15.27 -2.57 2.85
N SER A 44 15.76 -1.39 3.22
CA SER A 44 16.83 -0.68 2.50
C SER A 44 18.14 -1.47 2.54
N ALA A 45 18.55 -1.92 3.74
CA ALA A 45 19.75 -2.74 3.92
C ALA A 45 19.67 -4.08 3.17
N LEU A 46 18.51 -4.75 3.22
CA LEU A 46 18.31 -6.01 2.48
C LEU A 46 18.32 -5.77 0.96
N GLY A 47 17.66 -4.70 0.50
CA GLY A 47 17.64 -4.32 -0.93
C GLY A 47 19.04 -4.10 -1.49
N ALA A 48 19.88 -3.34 -0.76
CA ALA A 48 21.26 -3.09 -1.15
C ALA A 48 22.09 -4.38 -1.33
N ARG A 49 21.86 -5.41 -0.49
CA ARG A 49 22.58 -6.70 -0.59
C ARG A 49 22.23 -7.51 -1.83
N ILE A 50 21.06 -7.31 -2.42
CA ILE A 50 20.55 -8.09 -3.56
C ILE A 50 20.34 -7.23 -4.83
N ASP A 51 20.89 -6.01 -4.83
CA ASP A 51 20.75 -5.05 -5.92
C ASP A 51 19.28 -4.76 -6.29
N LYS A 52 18.49 -4.44 -5.25
CA LYS A 52 17.07 -4.06 -5.37
C LYS A 52 16.78 -2.82 -4.53
N THR A 53 15.71 -2.13 -4.88
CA THR A 53 15.22 -0.98 -4.11
C THR A 53 14.58 -1.43 -2.81
N GLU A 54 14.56 -0.56 -1.80
CA GLU A 54 13.80 -0.75 -0.57
C GLU A 54 12.34 -1.10 -0.87
N HIS A 55 11.69 -0.32 -1.75
CA HIS A 55 10.30 -0.56 -2.13
C HIS A 55 10.08 -1.96 -2.72
N PHE A 56 11.00 -2.46 -3.56
CA PHE A 56 10.91 -3.81 -4.11
C PHE A 56 10.87 -4.89 -3.02
N VAL A 57 11.66 -4.70 -1.96
CA VAL A 57 11.77 -5.61 -0.82
C VAL A 57 10.55 -5.50 0.09
N LEU A 58 10.21 -4.28 0.49
CA LEU A 58 9.05 -3.99 1.36
C LEU A 58 7.79 -4.64 0.82
N ARG A 59 7.55 -4.51 -0.49
CA ARG A 59 6.37 -5.05 -1.16
C ARG A 59 6.25 -6.57 -1.10
N ARG A 60 7.37 -7.29 -1.02
CA ARG A 60 7.39 -8.74 -0.94
C ARG A 60 7.30 -9.22 0.50
N ILE A 61 7.94 -8.51 1.42
CA ILE A 61 7.78 -8.74 2.86
C ILE A 61 6.30 -8.58 3.22
N ASP A 62 5.68 -7.46 2.85
CA ASP A 62 4.26 -7.16 3.10
C ASP A 62 3.31 -8.21 2.48
N ALA A 63 3.61 -8.68 1.27
CA ALA A 63 2.86 -9.75 0.63
C ALA A 63 2.86 -11.06 1.42
N ILE A 64 4.02 -11.45 1.97
CA ILE A 64 4.15 -12.65 2.79
C ILE A 64 3.52 -12.44 4.17
N SER A 65 3.76 -11.31 4.83
CA SER A 65 3.12 -10.98 6.12
C SER A 65 1.60 -11.05 6.02
N THR A 66 1.04 -10.41 4.99
CA THR A 66 -0.40 -10.46 4.73
C THR A 66 -0.89 -11.89 4.50
N LEU A 67 -0.16 -12.69 3.72
CA LEU A 67 -0.52 -14.08 3.48
C LEU A 67 -0.55 -14.88 4.79
N LEU A 68 0.44 -14.72 5.67
CA LEU A 68 0.51 -15.44 6.95
C LEU A 68 -0.67 -15.14 7.89
N GLU A 69 -1.23 -13.93 7.79
CA GLU A 69 -2.41 -13.54 8.56
C GLU A 69 -3.72 -14.07 7.96
N LEU A 70 -3.79 -14.24 6.64
CA LEU A 70 -4.90 -14.88 5.92
C LEU A 70 -4.76 -16.41 5.97
N LYS A 71 -5.00 -17.00 7.15
CA LYS A 71 -4.69 -18.41 7.46
C LYS A 71 -5.31 -19.40 6.46
N GLY A 72 -6.55 -19.18 6.03
CA GLY A 72 -7.24 -20.03 5.07
C GLY A 72 -6.59 -19.95 3.69
N LEU A 73 -6.34 -18.74 3.20
CA LEU A 73 -5.66 -18.51 1.93
C LEU A 73 -4.23 -19.06 1.95
N HIS A 74 -3.52 -18.91 3.07
CA HIS A 74 -2.18 -19.46 3.25
C HIS A 74 -2.18 -20.97 3.15
N ALA A 75 -3.12 -21.64 3.82
CA ALA A 75 -3.26 -23.10 3.72
C ALA A 75 -3.56 -23.53 2.27
N LEU A 76 -4.47 -22.84 1.57
CA LEU A 76 -4.79 -23.12 0.17
C LEU A 76 -3.57 -22.88 -0.75
N PHE A 77 -2.82 -21.82 -0.50
CA PHE A 77 -1.59 -21.51 -1.22
C PHE A 77 -0.56 -22.63 -1.06
N LEU A 78 -0.29 -23.09 0.17
CA LEU A 78 0.67 -24.18 0.42
C LEU A 78 0.23 -25.52 -0.17
N GLN A 79 -1.06 -25.75 -0.37
CA GLN A 79 -1.58 -26.96 -1.02
C GLN A 79 -1.38 -26.95 -2.53
N LEU A 80 -1.51 -25.78 -3.17
CA LEU A 80 -1.60 -25.67 -4.63
C LEU A 80 -0.41 -24.98 -5.29
N TRP A 81 0.35 -24.16 -4.55
CA TRP A 81 1.44 -23.31 -5.04
C TRP A 81 1.07 -22.45 -6.27
N HIS A 82 -0.20 -22.09 -6.34
CA HIS A 82 -0.82 -21.48 -7.51
C HIS A 82 -0.68 -19.95 -7.58
N LEU A 83 -0.34 -19.26 -6.49
CA LEU A 83 -0.25 -17.80 -6.46
C LEU A 83 1.20 -17.34 -6.64
N ASP A 84 1.43 -16.58 -7.70
CA ASP A 84 2.70 -15.90 -7.92
C ASP A 84 2.83 -14.63 -7.08
N MET A 85 4.05 -14.10 -6.99
CA MET A 85 4.30 -12.90 -6.20
C MET A 85 3.47 -11.67 -6.60
N PRO A 86 3.23 -11.39 -7.90
CA PRO A 86 2.34 -10.32 -8.30
C PRO A 86 0.91 -10.43 -7.73
N ARG A 87 0.32 -11.63 -7.66
CA ARG A 87 -1.01 -11.82 -7.06
C ARG A 87 -0.98 -11.62 -5.56
N LEU A 88 0.01 -12.17 -4.87
CA LEU A 88 0.17 -12.00 -3.42
C LEU A 88 0.38 -10.51 -3.06
N MET A 89 1.20 -9.79 -3.82
CA MET A 89 1.37 -8.34 -3.68
C MET A 89 0.08 -7.57 -3.93
N ALA A 90 -0.72 -7.97 -4.92
CA ALA A 90 -1.99 -7.31 -5.21
C ALA A 90 -3.01 -7.51 -4.09
N ILE A 91 -3.01 -8.68 -3.43
CA ILE A 91 -3.83 -8.95 -2.24
C ILE A 91 -3.40 -8.04 -1.10
N ALA A 92 -2.11 -8.02 -0.77
CA ALA A 92 -1.58 -7.17 0.31
C ALA A 92 -1.91 -5.69 0.12
N GLN A 93 -1.71 -5.17 -1.10
CA GLN A 93 -2.13 -3.80 -1.42
C GLN A 93 -3.62 -3.55 -1.24
N ALA A 94 -4.47 -4.48 -1.66
CA ALA A 94 -5.91 -4.32 -1.56
C ALA A 94 -6.40 -4.33 -0.11
N LEU A 95 -5.62 -4.90 0.80
CA LEU A 95 -5.88 -4.95 2.24
C LEU A 95 -5.17 -3.85 3.02
N GLY A 96 -4.37 -3.02 2.36
CA GLY A 96 -3.75 -1.85 2.97
C GLY A 96 -4.82 -0.93 3.59
N GLY A 97 -4.70 -0.67 4.89
CA GLY A 97 -5.65 0.17 5.64
C GLY A 97 -6.96 -0.53 6.03
N VAL A 98 -7.18 -1.79 5.65
CA VAL A 98 -8.38 -2.55 6.05
C VAL A 98 -8.25 -2.98 7.51
N ARG A 99 -9.27 -2.68 8.32
CA ARG A 99 -9.32 -3.10 9.73
C ARG A 99 -9.28 -4.62 9.85
N LYS A 100 -8.43 -5.12 10.77
CA LYS A 100 -8.17 -6.56 10.96
C LYS A 100 -9.43 -7.38 11.29
N GLU A 101 -10.47 -6.74 11.83
CA GLU A 101 -11.78 -7.36 12.09
C GLU A 101 -12.44 -7.96 10.84
N HIS A 102 -12.21 -7.38 9.66
CA HIS A 102 -12.79 -7.86 8.38
C HIS A 102 -11.96 -8.95 7.72
N TRP A 103 -10.73 -9.20 8.20
CA TRP A 103 -9.81 -10.12 7.55
C TRP A 103 -10.31 -11.57 7.51
N PRO A 104 -10.98 -12.13 8.54
CA PRO A 104 -11.54 -13.48 8.46
C PRO A 104 -12.58 -13.67 7.35
N ASP A 105 -13.46 -12.68 7.13
CA ASP A 105 -14.49 -12.75 6.08
C ASP A 105 -13.85 -12.65 4.69
N ILE A 106 -12.87 -11.75 4.55
CA ILE A 106 -12.07 -11.61 3.33
C ILE A 106 -11.32 -12.91 3.03
N ASP A 107 -10.68 -13.50 4.03
CA ASP A 107 -9.94 -14.76 3.90
C ASP A 107 -10.87 -15.89 3.38
N ALA A 108 -12.05 -16.05 3.99
CA ALA A 108 -13.03 -17.04 3.55
C ALA A 108 -13.47 -16.85 2.09
N VAL A 109 -13.71 -15.60 1.68
CA VAL A 109 -14.09 -15.27 0.30
C VAL A 109 -12.95 -15.54 -0.67
N LEU A 110 -11.71 -15.17 -0.31
CA LEU A 110 -10.52 -15.43 -1.13
C LEU A 110 -10.28 -16.93 -1.29
N VAL A 111 -10.39 -17.73 -0.22
CA VAL A 111 -10.30 -19.19 -0.29
C VAL A 111 -11.34 -19.76 -1.25
N LYS A 112 -12.60 -19.35 -1.13
CA LYS A 112 -13.69 -19.82 -2.02
C LYS A 112 -13.43 -19.43 -3.47
N MET A 113 -13.01 -18.19 -3.71
CA MET A 113 -12.73 -17.67 -5.05
C MET A 113 -11.53 -18.38 -5.71
N LEU A 114 -10.48 -18.64 -4.94
CA LEU A 114 -9.20 -19.14 -5.43
C LEU A 114 -9.09 -20.67 -5.33
N THR A 115 -10.10 -21.36 -4.79
CA THR A 115 -10.21 -22.81 -4.92
C THR A 115 -10.66 -23.18 -6.34
N PRO A 116 -9.89 -24.00 -7.09
CA PRO A 116 -10.30 -24.43 -8.42
C PRO A 116 -11.58 -25.28 -8.33
N THR A 117 -12.53 -24.99 -9.22
CA THR A 117 -13.83 -25.70 -9.27
C THR A 117 -13.93 -26.66 -10.46
N ARG A 118 -12.99 -26.55 -11.41
CA ARG A 118 -12.90 -27.38 -12.62
C ARG A 118 -11.44 -27.65 -12.93
N ASP A 119 -11.16 -28.81 -13.52
CA ASP A 119 -9.82 -29.15 -13.98
C ASP A 119 -9.32 -28.15 -15.04
N ARG A 120 -8.03 -27.83 -14.99
CA ARG A 120 -7.38 -26.91 -15.94
C ARG A 120 -8.09 -25.55 -16.03
N GLN A 121 -8.60 -25.07 -14.90
CA GLN A 121 -9.17 -23.73 -14.78
C GLN A 121 -8.07 -22.67 -14.98
N HIS A 122 -8.41 -21.53 -15.58
CA HIS A 122 -7.52 -20.38 -15.59
C HIS A 122 -7.51 -19.70 -14.22
N LEU A 123 -6.32 -19.45 -13.71
CA LEU A 123 -6.13 -18.73 -12.46
C LEU A 123 -6.59 -17.26 -12.61
N PRO A 124 -7.44 -16.74 -11.72
CA PRO A 124 -7.81 -15.32 -11.73
C PRO A 124 -6.57 -14.40 -11.74
N GLY A 125 -6.56 -13.41 -12.61
CA GLY A 125 -5.49 -12.40 -12.64
C GLY A 125 -5.55 -11.44 -11.44
N PRO A 126 -4.46 -10.71 -11.13
CA PRO A 126 -4.38 -9.80 -10.00
C PRO A 126 -5.54 -8.80 -9.92
N ARG A 127 -5.88 -8.15 -11.05
CA ARG A 127 -6.98 -7.18 -11.13
C ARG A 127 -8.33 -7.76 -10.72
N ARG A 128 -8.60 -9.02 -11.08
CA ARG A 128 -9.85 -9.69 -10.71
C ARG A 128 -9.91 -9.96 -9.21
N ILE A 129 -8.79 -10.37 -8.60
CA ILE A 129 -8.70 -10.59 -7.16
C ILE A 129 -8.94 -9.27 -6.41
N VAL A 130 -8.25 -8.20 -6.81
CA VAL A 130 -8.42 -6.86 -6.22
C VAL A 130 -9.88 -6.38 -6.30
N ASN A 131 -10.53 -6.56 -7.45
CA ASN A 131 -11.93 -6.16 -7.62
C ASN A 131 -12.88 -6.92 -6.67
N VAL A 132 -12.63 -8.22 -6.43
CA VAL A 132 -13.43 -9.00 -5.49
C VAL A 132 -13.23 -8.53 -4.06
N ILE A 133 -11.99 -8.26 -3.65
CA ILE A 133 -11.69 -7.71 -2.31
C ILE A 133 -12.40 -6.36 -2.15
N ARG A 134 -12.30 -5.46 -3.13
CA ARG A 134 -12.95 -4.14 -3.08
C ARG A 134 -14.47 -4.24 -2.99
N GLN A 135 -15.09 -5.13 -3.77
CA GLN A 135 -16.54 -5.32 -3.70
C GLN A 135 -16.96 -5.81 -2.30
N LEU A 136 -16.21 -6.76 -1.73
CA LEU A 136 -16.48 -7.26 -0.39
C LEU A 136 -16.35 -6.16 0.68
N LEU A 137 -15.35 -5.29 0.57
CA LEU A 137 -15.20 -4.14 1.47
C LEU A 137 -16.38 -3.19 1.37
N VAL A 138 -16.86 -2.89 0.15
CA VAL A 138 -18.06 -2.08 -0.06
C VAL A 138 -19.29 -2.73 0.59
N ASP A 139 -19.48 -4.04 0.41
CA ASP A 139 -20.61 -4.77 0.98
C ASP A 139 -20.55 -4.79 2.51
N LEU A 140 -19.34 -4.95 3.09
CA LEU A 140 -19.11 -4.92 4.53
C LEU A 140 -19.33 -3.51 5.12
N GLU A 141 -18.88 -2.46 4.43
CA GLU A 141 -19.13 -1.07 4.85
C GLU A 141 -20.61 -0.71 4.75
N GLN A 142 -21.32 -1.15 3.69
CA GLN A 142 -22.77 -1.00 3.54
C GLN A 142 -23.55 -1.73 4.64
N ALA A 143 -23.07 -2.91 5.08
CA ALA A 143 -23.64 -3.62 6.22
C ALA A 143 -23.41 -2.90 7.57
N HIS A 144 -22.41 -2.03 7.65
CA HIS A 144 -22.05 -1.25 8.86
C HIS A 144 -22.55 0.19 8.85
N VAL A 145 -23.43 0.60 7.92
CA VAL A 145 -24.02 1.96 7.93
C VAL A 145 -25.10 2.06 9.01
N VAL A 146 -24.67 2.16 10.27
CA VAL A 146 -25.07 3.21 11.21
C VAL A 146 -23.87 3.50 12.11
N GLU A 147 -22.90 4.27 11.62
CA GLU A 147 -22.07 5.15 12.45
C GLU A 147 -21.32 6.15 11.57
N GLU A 148 -21.49 7.44 11.86
CA GLU A 148 -20.71 8.52 11.25
C GLU A 148 -19.24 8.33 11.65
N LYS A 149 -18.37 7.97 10.70
CA LYS A 149 -16.92 7.98 10.96
C LYS A 149 -16.45 9.42 11.16
N GLU A 150 -15.84 9.69 12.31
CA GLU A 150 -15.03 10.89 12.51
C GLU A 150 -13.88 10.91 11.49
N VAL A 151 -13.85 11.96 10.67
CA VAL A 151 -12.77 12.20 9.70
C VAL A 151 -11.57 12.77 10.47
N HIS A 152 -10.48 12.00 10.59
CA HIS A 152 -9.24 12.44 11.22
C HIS A 152 -8.15 12.71 10.18
N ALA A 153 -7.46 13.83 10.34
CA ALA A 153 -6.28 14.18 9.55
C ALA A 153 -5.01 13.63 10.23
N MET A 154 -4.17 12.91 9.48
CA MET A 154 -2.94 12.31 9.99
C MET A 154 -1.70 13.01 9.41
N PHE A 155 -0.73 13.33 10.27
CA PHE A 155 0.59 13.83 9.88
C PHE A 155 1.64 12.74 10.09
N TYR A 156 2.56 12.57 9.14
CA TYR A 156 3.65 11.59 9.22
C TYR A 156 4.96 12.16 8.65
N ASP A 157 6.11 11.63 9.07
CA ASP A 157 7.42 11.99 8.49
C ASP A 157 7.55 11.37 7.09
N ALA A 158 7.71 12.19 6.06
CA ALA A 158 7.86 11.77 4.67
C ALA A 158 9.33 11.63 4.24
N GLY A 159 10.28 11.83 5.16
CA GLY A 159 11.72 11.81 4.92
C GLY A 159 12.22 13.10 4.26
N THR A 160 13.55 13.27 4.19
CA THR A 160 14.22 14.46 3.62
C THR A 160 13.80 15.81 4.24
N GLY A 161 13.35 15.80 5.50
CA GLY A 161 12.87 16.99 6.20
C GLY A 161 11.46 17.44 5.78
N LYS A 162 10.65 16.55 5.22
CA LYS A 162 9.26 16.82 4.79
C LYS A 162 8.25 16.09 5.68
N THR A 163 7.07 16.67 5.85
CA THR A 163 5.94 16.04 6.57
C THR A 163 4.81 15.77 5.57
N GLY A 164 4.28 14.55 5.58
CA GLY A 164 3.09 14.17 4.82
C GLY A 164 1.82 14.41 5.63
N LEU A 165 0.74 14.76 4.92
CA LEU A 165 -0.62 14.87 5.43
C LEU A 165 -1.48 13.85 4.67
N ASP A 166 -2.18 12.98 5.40
CA ASP A 166 -3.13 12.02 4.85
C ASP A 166 -4.52 12.23 5.48
N ILE A 167 -5.55 12.19 4.64
CA ILE A 167 -6.96 12.34 5.04
C ILE A 167 -7.80 11.41 4.17
N VAL A 168 -8.59 10.55 4.82
CA VAL A 168 -9.58 9.72 4.13
C VAL A 168 -10.87 10.52 4.01
N LEU A 169 -11.30 10.73 2.77
CA LEU A 169 -12.45 11.56 2.41
C LEU A 169 -13.52 10.71 1.73
N SER A 170 -14.77 11.19 1.75
CA SER A 170 -15.78 10.68 0.83
C SER A 170 -15.41 11.04 -0.62
N ASP A 171 -15.86 10.24 -1.59
CA ASP A 171 -15.64 10.53 -3.02
C ASP A 171 -16.13 11.93 -3.41
N ALA A 172 -17.28 12.35 -2.85
CA ALA A 172 -17.83 13.67 -3.08
C ALA A 172 -16.92 14.79 -2.54
N SER A 173 -16.39 14.63 -1.32
CA SER A 173 -15.45 15.59 -0.72
C SER A 173 -14.11 15.62 -1.46
N ALA A 174 -13.64 14.47 -1.94
CA ALA A 174 -12.41 14.38 -2.72
C ALA A 174 -12.52 15.09 -4.07
N GLU A 175 -13.68 15.03 -4.73
CA GLU A 175 -13.93 15.77 -5.98
C GLU A 175 -13.89 17.29 -5.75
N VAL A 176 -14.60 17.76 -4.73
CA VAL A 176 -14.64 19.20 -4.37
C VAL A 176 -13.24 19.73 -4.07
N ILE A 177 -12.43 18.97 -3.33
CA ILE A 177 -11.03 19.36 -3.03
C ILE A 177 -10.17 19.37 -4.30
N ARG A 178 -10.32 18.38 -5.20
CA ARG A 178 -9.57 18.34 -6.47
C ARG A 178 -9.89 19.52 -7.37
N GLU A 179 -11.17 19.86 -7.51
CA GLU A 179 -11.61 21.03 -8.28
C GLU A 179 -11.08 22.33 -7.67
N SER A 180 -11.20 22.49 -6.35
CA SER A 180 -10.75 23.68 -5.62
C SER A 180 -9.23 23.86 -5.70
N LEU A 181 -8.46 22.77 -5.63
CA LEU A 181 -7.00 22.79 -5.81
C LEU A 181 -6.62 23.22 -7.22
N ALA A 182 -7.24 22.63 -8.25
CA ALA A 182 -6.96 22.96 -9.64
C ALA A 182 -7.23 24.45 -9.93
N GLU A 183 -8.35 24.97 -9.44
CA GLU A 183 -8.70 26.38 -9.59
C GLU A 183 -7.74 27.30 -8.82
N THR A 184 -7.38 26.95 -7.58
CA THR A 184 -6.45 27.74 -6.77
C THR A 184 -5.06 27.80 -7.41
N LYS A 185 -4.55 26.67 -7.91
CA LYS A 185 -3.28 26.63 -8.66
C LYS A 185 -3.32 27.52 -9.89
N ARG A 186 -4.44 27.53 -10.61
CA ARG A 186 -4.63 28.36 -11.80
C ARG A 186 -4.65 29.85 -11.44
N VAL A 187 -5.40 30.23 -10.40
CA VAL A 187 -5.56 31.63 -9.95
C VAL A 187 -4.26 32.18 -9.36
N HIS A 188 -3.56 31.39 -8.55
CA HIS A 188 -2.38 31.82 -7.80
C HIS A 188 -1.05 31.42 -8.45
N SER A 189 -1.09 30.68 -9.57
CA SER A 189 0.09 30.17 -10.29
C SER A 189 1.10 29.46 -9.37
N CYS A 190 0.60 28.53 -8.56
CA CYS A 190 1.37 27.84 -7.53
C CYS A 190 1.29 26.30 -7.67
N ASP A 191 2.10 25.59 -6.87
CA ASP A 191 2.09 24.13 -6.78
C ASP A 191 0.97 23.60 -5.86
N ASP A 192 0.83 22.27 -5.78
CA ASP A 192 -0.22 21.62 -5.00
C ASP A 192 -0.11 21.91 -3.49
N GLU A 193 1.10 22.01 -2.96
CA GLU A 193 1.33 22.32 -1.53
C GLU A 193 0.85 23.74 -1.22
N ALA A 194 1.32 24.73 -1.99
CA ALA A 194 0.93 26.11 -1.80
C ALA A 194 -0.58 26.34 -2.02
N ALA A 195 -1.17 25.66 -3.01
CA ALA A 195 -2.61 25.74 -3.25
C ALA A 195 -3.43 25.15 -2.10
N LEU A 196 -3.01 24.00 -1.56
CA LEU A 196 -3.68 23.38 -0.41
C LEU A 196 -3.61 24.28 0.83
N VAL A 197 -2.46 24.90 1.09
CA VAL A 197 -2.29 25.84 2.21
C VAL A 197 -3.18 27.08 2.04
N ILE A 198 -3.27 27.64 0.83
CA ILE A 198 -4.16 28.77 0.54
C ILE A 198 -5.62 28.42 0.82
N LEU A 199 -6.06 27.23 0.37
CA LEU A 199 -7.41 26.73 0.61
C LEU A 199 -7.69 26.53 2.10
N ALA A 200 -6.79 25.85 2.81
CA ALA A 200 -6.96 25.54 4.23
C ALA A 200 -6.94 26.78 5.14
N THR A 201 -6.30 27.86 4.70
CA THR A 201 -6.11 29.09 5.50
C THR A 201 -6.99 30.26 5.04
N GLY A 202 -7.87 30.06 4.05
CA GLY A 202 -8.72 31.12 3.51
C GLY A 202 -7.95 32.24 2.81
N GLY A 203 -6.75 31.96 2.28
CA GLY A 203 -5.93 32.92 1.54
C GLY A 203 -5.05 33.85 2.37
N GLY A 204 -4.81 33.55 3.66
CA GLY A 204 -4.08 34.46 4.55
C GLY A 204 -3.07 33.79 5.48
N VAL A 205 -1.91 33.36 4.96
CA VAL A 205 -0.69 33.13 5.77
C VAL A 205 0.55 33.67 5.06
N ARG A 206 1.30 34.54 5.73
CA ARG A 206 2.69 34.89 5.35
C ARG A 206 3.62 33.79 5.86
N VAL A 207 4.05 32.90 4.98
CA VAL A 207 5.05 31.88 5.31
C VAL A 207 6.43 32.54 5.34
N LYS A 208 7.06 32.62 6.52
CA LYS A 208 8.50 32.88 6.62
C LYS A 208 9.23 31.57 6.30
N LEU A 209 9.80 31.49 5.11
CA LEU A 209 10.72 30.41 4.73
C LEU A 209 11.97 30.49 5.63
N PHE A 210 12.21 29.45 6.42
CA PHE A 210 13.46 29.29 7.13
C PHE A 210 14.48 28.65 6.17
N GLN A 211 15.44 29.45 5.68
CA GLN A 211 16.61 28.90 5.01
C GLN A 211 17.56 28.31 6.08
N PRO A 212 18.10 27.09 5.91
CA PRO A 212 19.13 26.58 6.80
C PRO A 212 20.40 27.45 6.62
N LYS A 213 20.93 27.98 7.72
CA LYS A 213 22.15 28.81 7.73
C LYS A 213 23.31 28.07 7.05
N MET A 214 23.89 28.68 6.01
CA MET A 214 25.30 28.47 5.65
C MET A 214 26.11 29.72 6.01
N SER A 215 27.16 29.47 6.80
CA SER A 215 28.33 30.28 7.13
C SER A 215 28.13 31.67 7.76
N ASP A 216 28.69 31.80 8.96
CA ASP A 216 28.96 33.02 9.70
C ASP A 216 29.65 34.10 8.85
N THR A 217 29.13 35.32 8.87
CA THR A 217 29.90 36.55 9.18
C THR A 217 28.89 37.67 9.45
N VAL A 218 28.86 38.18 10.69
CA VAL A 218 28.08 39.37 11.05
C VAL A 218 28.97 40.60 10.84
N TYR A 219 28.61 41.45 9.89
CA TYR A 219 29.00 42.87 9.93
C TYR A 219 27.79 43.67 10.37
N THR A 220 27.82 44.14 11.62
CA THR A 220 26.98 45.25 12.09
C THR A 220 27.65 46.57 11.72
N GLN A 221 26.90 47.50 11.15
CA GLN A 221 27.16 48.94 11.31
C GLN A 221 25.94 49.64 11.91
N PRO A 222 26.15 50.59 12.85
CA PRO A 222 25.07 51.29 13.57
C PRO A 222 24.80 52.72 13.04
N GLY A 223 23.57 53.21 13.28
CA GLY A 223 23.19 54.64 13.25
C GLY A 223 22.50 55.08 11.94
N TRP A 224 21.46 55.91 11.93
CA TRP A 224 21.06 56.95 12.88
C TRP A 224 19.54 57.23 12.87
N ALA A 225 19.14 58.03 13.86
CA ALA A 225 17.84 58.62 14.21
C ALA A 225 16.96 59.11 13.05
#